data_AF-A0A673AAL7-F1
#
_entry.id   AF-A0A673AAL7-F1
#
_cell.length_a   1.000
_cell.length_b   1.000
_cell.length_c   1.000
_cell.angle_alpha   90.00
_cell.angle_beta   90.00
_cell.angle_gamma   90.00
#
_symmetry.space_group_name_H-M   'P 1'
#
loop_
_entity.id
_entity.type
_entity.pdbx_description
1 polymer ?
#
loop_
_entity_poly.entity_id
_entity_poly.type
_entity_poly.pdbx_seq_one_letter_code
_entity_poly.pdbx_strand_id
1 'polypeptide(L)' 'LGLQNAMESLVAVFHNYSSKEGDKYKLNKSELKTLLQEELGDFMYISLILML' A
#
# COMPACT_ATOMS: atom_id res chain seq x y z
N LEU A 1 19.26 -12.24 2.49
CA LEU A 1 18.72 -11.17 1.61
C LEU A 1 17.20 -10.97 1.72
N GLY A 2 16.42 -11.88 2.34
CA GLY A 2 14.95 -11.76 2.40
C GLY A 2 14.43 -10.42 2.94
N LEU A 3 15.04 -9.89 4.01
CA LEU A 3 14.64 -8.59 4.57
C LEU A 3 14.96 -7.42 3.62
N GLN A 4 16.13 -7.42 2.99
CA GLN A 4 16.50 -6.36 2.05
C GLN A 4 15.53 -6.30 0.87
N ASN A 5 15.24 -7.46 0.26
CA ASN A 5 14.30 -7.54 -0.86
C ASN A 5 12.89 -7.10 -0.44
N ALA A 6 12.45 -7.45 0.78
CA ALA A 6 11.16 -7.00 1.31
C ALA A 6 11.11 -5.48 1.49
N MET A 7 12.19 -4.86 1.97
CA MET A 7 12.28 -3.41 2.13
C MET A 7 12.33 -2.69 0.77
N GLU A 8 13.07 -3.22 -0.21
CA GLU A 8 13.09 -2.70 -1.58
C GLU A 8 11.70 -2.74 -2.23
N SER A 9 10.98 -3.86 -2.10
CA SER A 9 9.60 -3.98 -2.59
C SER A 9 8.66 -2.98 -1.91
N LEU A 10 8.77 -2.79 -0.59
CA LEU A 10 7.93 -1.83 0.14
C LEU A 10 8.16 -0.39 -0.35
N VAL A 11 9.42 -0.01 -0.55
CA VAL A 11 9.79 1.32 -1.06
C VAL A 11 9.29 1.52 -2.50
N ALA A 12 9.39 0.51 -3.35
CA ALA A 12 8.89 0.56 -4.71
C ALA A 12 7.36 0.73 -4.75
N VAL A 13 6.62 -0.05 -3.94
CA VAL A 13 5.17 0.11 -3.80
C VAL A 13 4.83 1.51 -3.30
N PHE A 14 5.50 1.99 -2.25
CA PHE A 14 5.26 3.35 -1.74
C PHE A 14 5.37 4.42 -2.84
N HIS A 15 6.47 4.39 -3.61
CA HIS A 15 6.70 5.37 -4.67
C HIS A 15 5.73 5.26 -5.85
N ASN A 16 5.18 4.08 -6.15
CA ASN A 16 4.15 3.92 -7.17
C ASN A 16 2.86 4.68 -6.84
N TYR A 17 2.58 4.92 -5.55
CA TYR A 17 1.38 5.60 -5.10
C TYR A 17 1.62 7.04 -4.64
N SER A 18 2.74 7.34 -3.97
CA SER A 18 2.98 8.65 -3.34
C SER A 18 3.20 9.80 -4.32
N SER A 19 3.51 9.52 -5.58
CA SER A 19 3.77 10.54 -6.59
C SER A 19 2.58 10.82 -7.51
N LYS A 20 1.40 10.27 -7.23
CA LYS A 20 0.21 10.44 -8.09
C LYS A 20 -0.40 11.83 -7.89
N GLU A 21 -0.39 12.36 -6.66
CA GLU A 21 -1.00 13.65 -6.32
C GLU A 21 -0.17 14.44 -5.29
N GLY A 22 0.31 15.63 -5.66
CA GLY A 22 0.92 16.55 -4.71
C GLY A 22 2.38 16.21 -4.33
N ASP A 23 2.62 15.83 -3.08
CA ASP A 23 3.97 15.64 -2.51
C ASP A 23 4.44 14.19 -2.65
N LYS A 24 5.35 13.96 -3.60
CA LYS A 24 5.91 12.63 -3.93
C LYS A 24 6.57 11.86 -2.78
N TYR A 25 6.87 12.52 -1.66
CA TYR A 25 7.51 11.90 -0.50
C TYR A 25 6.53 11.47 0.60
N LYS A 26 5.21 11.66 0.40
CA LYS A 26 4.17 11.28 1.36
C LYS A 26 2.97 10.69 0.61
N LEU A 27 2.26 9.78 1.27
CA LEU A 27 0.93 9.37 0.81
C LEU A 27 -0.10 10.28 1.43
N ASN A 28 -0.95 10.86 0.61
CA ASN A 28 -2.16 11.51 1.07
C ASN A 28 -3.25 10.45 1.36
N LYS A 29 -4.41 10.89 1.86
CA LYS A 29 -5.50 9.97 2.25
C LYS A 29 -6.08 9.18 1.07
N SER A 30 -6.19 9.78 -0.13
CA SER A 30 -6.70 9.09 -1.32
C SER A 30 -5.69 8.03 -1.77
N GLU A 31 -4.41 8.41 -1.89
CA GLU A 31 -3.33 7.52 -2.34
C GLU A 31 -3.14 6.32 -1.41
N LEU A 32 -3.15 6.55 -0.09
CA LEU A 32 -3.09 5.47 0.89
C LEU A 32 -4.30 4.53 0.76
N LYS A 33 -5.50 5.07 0.59
CA LYS A 33 -6.71 4.25 0.41
C LYS A 33 -6.58 3.38 -0.84
N THR A 34 -6.14 3.93 -1.96
CA THR A 34 -5.94 3.17 -3.20
C THR A 34 -4.89 2.08 -3.03
N LEU A 35 -3.74 2.37 -2.41
CA LEU A 35 -2.71 1.38 -2.12
C LEU A 35 -3.28 0.21 -1.29
N LEU A 36 -3.99 0.50 -0.20
CA LEU A 36 -4.57 -0.55 0.65
C LEU A 36 -5.61 -1.39 -0.11
N GLN A 37 -6.37 -0.79 -1.02
CA GLN A 37 -7.38 -1.49 -1.79
C GLN A 37 -6.80 -2.36 -2.90
N GLU A 38 -5.75 -1.88 -3.60
CA GLU A 38 -5.16 -2.58 -4.74
C GLU A 38 -4.14 -3.64 -4.30
N GLU A 39 -3.28 -3.33 -3.33
CA GLU A 39 -2.18 -4.22 -2.90
C GLU A 39 -2.61 -5.15 -1.75
N LEU A 40 -3.57 -4.71 -0.92
CA LEU A 40 -4.02 -5.44 0.28
C LEU A 40 -5.52 -5.76 0.24
N GLY A 41 -6.17 -5.61 -0.91
CA GLY A 41 -7.61 -5.81 -1.07
C GLY A 41 -8.09 -7.15 -0.52
N ASP A 42 -7.43 -8.25 -0.88
CA ASP A 42 -7.77 -9.60 -0.40
C ASP A 42 -7.64 -9.73 1.12
N PHE A 43 -6.65 -9.06 1.73
CA PHE A 43 -6.48 -9.03 3.18
C PHE A 43 -7.64 -8.27 3.86
N MET A 44 -8.10 -7.17 3.26
CA MET A 44 -9.24 -6.41 3.74
C MET A 44 -10.57 -7.18 3.62
N TYR A 45 -10.74 -7.94 2.53
CA TYR A 45 -11.93 -8.79 2.33
C TYR A 45 -12.00 -9.92 3.38
N ILE A 46 -10.89 -10.60 3.63
CA ILE A 46 -10.83 -11.69 4.63
C ILE A 46 -11.11 -11.14 6.04
N SER A 47 -10.54 -9.99 6.39
CA SER A 47 -10.79 -9.37 7.70
C SER A 47 -12.26 -9.00 7.91
N LEU A 48 -12.97 -8.54 6.86
CA LEU A 48 -14.39 -8.20 6.98
C LEU A 48 -15.28 -9.44 7.16
N ILE A 49 -14.99 -10.53 6.44
CA ILE A 49 -15.78 -11.77 6.53
C ILE A 49 -15.63 -12.42 7.91
N LEU A 50 -14.45 -12.35 8.52
CA LEU A 50 -14.21 -12.90 9.86
C LEU A 50 -14.83 -12.08 11.00
N MET A 51 -15.27 -10.84 10.73
CA MET A 51 -15.92 -9.96 11.70
C MET A 51 -17.46 -10.05 11.66
N LEU A 52 -18.03 -10.83 10.73
CA LEU A 52 -19.47 -11.11 10.59
C LEU A 52 -19.80 -12.52 11.08
#